data_AF-A0A810DUT5-F1
#
_entry.id   AF-A0A810DUT5-F1
#
_cell.length_a   1.000
_cell.length_b   1.000
_cell.length_c   1.000
_cell.angle_alpha   90.00
_cell.angle_beta   90.00
_cell.angle_gamma   90.00
#
_symmetry.space_group_name_H-M   'P 1'
#
loop_
_entity.id
_entity.type
_entity.pdbx_description
1 polymer ?
#
loop_
_entity_poly.entity_id
_entity_poly.type
_entity_poly.pdbx_seq_one_letter_code
_entity_poly.pdbx_strand_id
1 'polypeptide(L)'
;MKNLSMLIPPALQFEVLEHDQVIAKVKLDYTKQSVEVWQDNEVSPVFLPFPGKQKVLVSDVLDFFESRCLPRTRHHIKKILQSLELSDYVPTDIVKQTHGVLYDDYVWIRFSGEELTCADVHPRFASEQGLSSDLCKQQQGRSVEMENGKLMGES
;
A
#
# COMPACT_ATOMS: atom_id res chain seq x y z
N MET A 1 -26.69 -21.12 11.52
CA MET A 1 -26.46 -21.52 10.12
C MET A 1 -25.41 -20.56 9.56
N LYS A 2 -24.17 -21.02 9.31
CA LYS A 2 -23.11 -20.17 8.76
C LYS A 2 -23.43 -19.96 7.28
N ASN A 3 -23.55 -18.71 6.85
CA ASN A 3 -23.93 -18.35 5.49
C ASN A 3 -22.79 -18.78 4.53
N LEU A 4 -23.07 -19.71 3.62
CA LEU A 4 -22.08 -20.28 2.68
C LEU A 4 -21.70 -19.31 1.53
N SER A 5 -22.22 -18.08 1.52
CA SER A 5 -21.86 -17.04 0.56
C SER A 5 -20.43 -16.47 0.72
N MET A 6 -19.69 -16.90 1.75
CA MET A 6 -18.31 -16.44 2.01
C MET A 6 -17.21 -17.30 1.38
N LEU A 7 -17.54 -18.33 0.60
CA LEU A 7 -16.54 -19.28 0.06
C LEU A 7 -15.91 -18.85 -1.27
N ILE A 8 -16.34 -17.74 -1.86
CA ILE A 8 -15.71 -17.18 -3.05
C ILE A 8 -15.39 -15.73 -2.71
N PRO A 9 -14.10 -15.37 -2.53
CA PRO A 9 -13.71 -13.97 -2.39
C PRO A 9 -14.32 -13.20 -3.56
N PRO A 10 -15.00 -12.06 -3.33
CA PRO A 10 -15.46 -11.22 -4.43
C PRO A 10 -14.26 -10.84 -5.30
N ALA A 11 -14.51 -10.64 -6.60
CA ALA A 11 -13.48 -10.20 -7.54
C ALA A 11 -12.74 -8.99 -6.94
N LEU A 12 -11.41 -9.07 -6.88
CA LEU A 12 -10.57 -8.03 -6.32
C LEU A 12 -10.61 -6.84 -7.28
N GLN A 13 -11.06 -5.70 -6.78
CA GLN A 13 -11.18 -4.46 -7.54
C GLN A 13 -10.32 -3.39 -6.89
N PHE A 14 -9.52 -2.72 -7.70
CA PHE A 14 -8.66 -1.63 -7.25
C PHE A 14 -8.39 -0.64 -8.38
N GLU A 15 -8.02 0.57 -8.00
CA GLU A 15 -7.57 1.63 -8.86
C GLU A 15 -6.07 1.83 -8.63
N VAL A 16 -5.34 2.17 -9.69
CA VAL A 16 -3.97 2.68 -9.58
C VAL A 16 -4.04 4.17 -9.82
N LEU A 17 -3.47 4.94 -8.90
CA LEU A 17 -3.49 6.39 -8.92
C LEU A 17 -2.07 6.94 -8.98
N GLU A 18 -1.90 8.07 -9.67
CA GLU A 18 -0.75 8.95 -9.54
C GLU A 18 -1.24 10.21 -8.84
N HIS A 19 -0.69 10.51 -7.65
CA HIS A 19 -1.34 11.42 -6.71
C HIS A 19 -2.81 11.03 -6.50
N ASP A 20 -3.78 11.92 -6.73
CA ASP A 20 -5.23 11.61 -6.62
C ASP A 20 -5.89 11.39 -7.99
N GLN A 21 -5.11 11.25 -9.06
CA GLN A 21 -5.60 11.01 -10.41
C GLN A 21 -5.59 9.51 -10.71
N VAL A 22 -6.76 8.97 -11.09
CA VAL A 22 -6.89 7.54 -11.44
C VAL A 22 -6.30 7.31 -12.82
N ILE A 23 -5.21 6.53 -12.88
CA ILE A 23 -4.48 6.20 -14.11
C ILE A 23 -4.76 4.78 -14.61
N ALA A 24 -5.28 3.90 -13.75
CA ALA A 24 -5.77 2.59 -14.15
C ALA A 24 -6.88 2.07 -13.22
N LYS A 25 -7.73 1.19 -13.76
CA LYS A 25 -8.76 0.45 -13.01
C LYS A 25 -8.62 -1.02 -13.33
N VAL A 26 -8.58 -1.85 -12.29
CA VAL A 26 -8.33 -3.29 -12.42
C VAL A 26 -9.40 -4.06 -11.68
N LYS A 27 -9.97 -5.05 -12.36
CA LYS A 27 -10.86 -6.05 -11.78
C LYS A 27 -10.31 -7.44 -12.05
N LEU A 28 -9.90 -8.11 -10.98
CA LEU A 28 -9.26 -9.41 -10.97
C LEU A 28 -10.21 -10.46 -10.39
N ASP A 29 -10.54 -11.47 -11.20
CA ASP A 29 -11.30 -12.65 -10.77
C ASP A 29 -10.37 -13.86 -10.74
N TYR A 30 -9.93 -14.24 -9.53
CA TYR A 30 -9.07 -15.41 -9.32
C TYR A 30 -9.73 -16.73 -9.72
N THR A 31 -11.07 -16.82 -9.63
CA THR A 31 -11.80 -18.05 -9.93
C THR A 31 -11.87 -18.26 -11.44
N LYS A 32 -12.14 -17.19 -12.19
CA LYS A 32 -12.22 -17.22 -13.66
C LYS A 32 -10.88 -17.05 -14.35
N GLN A 33 -9.82 -16.74 -13.59
CA GLN A 33 -8.50 -16.41 -14.13
C GLN A 33 -8.59 -15.28 -15.17
N SER A 34 -9.39 -14.26 -14.89
CA SER A 34 -9.64 -13.14 -15.79
C SER A 34 -9.28 -11.80 -15.15
N VAL A 35 -8.73 -10.90 -15.95
CA VAL A 35 -8.41 -9.53 -15.57
C VAL A 35 -9.04 -8.58 -16.56
N GLU A 36 -9.87 -7.67 -16.06
CA GLU A 36 -10.37 -6.52 -16.82
C GLU A 36 -9.53 -5.31 -16.40
N VAL A 37 -8.95 -4.61 -17.38
CA VAL A 37 -8.09 -3.45 -17.13
C VAL A 37 -8.52 -2.30 -18.03
N TRP A 38 -8.69 -1.12 -17.44
CA TRP A 38 -8.65 0.16 -18.13
C TRP A 38 -7.38 0.90 -17.69
N GLN A 39 -6.68 1.54 -18.63
CA GLN A 39 -5.55 2.43 -18.36
C GLN A 39 -5.74 3.72 -19.12
N ASP A 40 -5.30 4.83 -18.54
CA ASP A 40 -5.28 6.12 -19.21
C ASP A 40 -4.16 6.16 -20.25
N ASN A 41 -4.52 6.50 -21.50
CA ASN A 41 -3.58 6.57 -22.62
C ASN A 41 -2.83 7.91 -22.69
N GLU A 42 -3.23 8.91 -21.91
CA GLU A 42 -2.55 10.21 -21.82
C GLU A 42 -1.42 10.20 -20.78
N VAL A 43 -1.41 9.19 -19.90
CA VAL A 43 -0.39 9.00 -18.87
C VAL A 43 0.86 8.37 -19.47
N SER A 44 2.03 8.85 -19.04
CA SER A 44 3.32 8.27 -19.46
C SER A 44 3.38 6.78 -19.10
N PRO A 45 3.83 5.90 -20.02
CA PRO A 45 3.90 4.45 -19.77
C PRO A 45 4.71 4.04 -18.54
N VAL A 46 5.60 4.90 -18.03
CA VAL A 46 6.39 4.65 -16.81
C VAL A 46 5.53 4.58 -15.54
N PHE A 47 4.36 5.23 -15.52
CA PHE A 47 3.45 5.23 -14.37
C PHE A 47 2.36 4.16 -14.48
N LEU A 48 2.12 3.64 -15.69
CA LEU A 48 1.08 2.64 -15.91
C LEU A 48 1.48 1.28 -15.31
N PRO A 49 0.54 0.53 -14.71
CA PRO A 49 0.85 -0.78 -14.15
C PRO A 49 1.16 -1.84 -15.22
N PHE A 50 0.57 -1.73 -16.42
CA PHE A 50 0.68 -2.71 -17.51
C PHE A 50 0.95 -2.03 -18.86
N PRO A 51 2.07 -1.31 -19.03
CA PRO A 51 2.33 -0.54 -20.23
C PRO A 51 2.48 -1.45 -21.45
N GLY A 52 1.78 -1.12 -22.55
CA GLY A 52 1.88 -1.84 -23.83
C GLY A 52 1.34 -3.27 -23.85
N LYS A 53 0.73 -3.76 -22.76
CA LYS A 53 0.12 -5.09 -22.72
C LYS A 53 -1.25 -5.09 -23.40
N GLN A 54 -1.37 -5.88 -24.47
CA GLN A 54 -2.66 -6.09 -25.15
C GLN A 54 -3.64 -6.93 -24.33
N LYS A 55 -3.12 -7.86 -23.52
CA LYS A 55 -3.89 -8.71 -22.62
C LYS A 55 -3.14 -8.86 -21.31
N VAL A 56 -3.81 -8.52 -20.20
CA VAL A 56 -3.26 -8.64 -18.85
C VAL A 56 -3.70 -9.98 -18.25
N LEU A 57 -2.75 -10.70 -17.67
CA LEU A 57 -2.97 -11.98 -16.98
C LEU A 57 -2.99 -11.79 -15.47
N VAL A 58 -3.51 -12.78 -14.74
CA VAL A 58 -3.45 -12.79 -13.27
C VAL A 58 -2.00 -12.67 -12.77
N SER A 59 -1.06 -13.37 -13.43
CA SER A 59 0.37 -13.27 -13.09
C SER A 59 0.92 -11.85 -13.24
N ASP A 60 0.48 -11.11 -14.26
CA ASP A 60 0.93 -9.73 -14.46
C ASP A 60 0.49 -8.83 -13.30
N VAL A 61 -0.72 -9.04 -12.78
CA VAL A 61 -1.21 -8.31 -11.59
C VAL A 61 -0.40 -8.68 -10.35
N LEU A 62 -0.05 -9.95 -10.19
CA LEU A 62 0.79 -10.40 -9.07
C LEU A 62 2.22 -9.85 -9.17
N ASP A 63 2.78 -9.78 -10.38
CA ASP A 63 4.09 -9.17 -10.64
C ASP A 63 4.06 -7.66 -10.36
N PHE A 64 2.96 -6.99 -10.72
CA PHE A 64 2.75 -5.59 -10.36
C PHE A 64 2.69 -5.40 -8.84
N PHE A 65 1.93 -6.22 -8.11
CA PHE A 65 1.92 -6.16 -6.64
C PHE A 65 3.29 -6.43 -6.02
N GLU A 66 4.04 -7.42 -6.53
CA GLU A 66 5.41 -7.69 -6.09
C GLU A 66 6.32 -6.47 -6.30
N SER A 67 6.20 -5.78 -7.43
CA SER A 67 6.97 -4.57 -7.74
C SER A 67 6.70 -3.40 -6.79
N ARG A 68 5.52 -3.40 -6.14
CA ARG A 68 5.12 -2.41 -5.12
C ARG A 68 5.45 -2.86 -3.69
N CYS A 69 6.13 -3.99 -3.53
CA CYS A 69 6.56 -4.50 -2.24
C CYS A 69 8.05 -4.22 -1.99
N LEU A 70 8.41 -4.17 -0.71
CA LEU A 70 9.80 -4.25 -0.27
C LEU A 70 10.48 -5.55 -0.76
N PRO A 71 11.79 -5.56 -1.10
CA PRO A 71 12.43 -6.76 -1.61
C PRO A 71 12.33 -7.97 -0.68
N ARG A 72 12.05 -9.17 -1.22
CA ARG A 72 12.01 -10.44 -0.45
C ARG A 72 13.29 -10.72 0.34
N THR A 73 14.43 -10.26 -0.19
CA THR A 73 15.77 -10.42 0.40
C THR A 73 16.10 -9.36 1.45
N ARG A 74 15.18 -8.43 1.76
CA ARG A 74 15.40 -7.34 2.71
C ARG A 74 15.79 -7.90 4.08
N HIS A 75 16.92 -7.44 4.61
CA HIS A 75 17.32 -7.79 5.96
C HIS A 75 16.23 -7.39 6.95
N HIS A 76 15.92 -8.30 7.90
CA HIS A 76 14.82 -8.19 8.86
C HIS A 76 13.40 -8.21 8.28
N ILE A 77 13.18 -8.80 7.10
CA ILE A 77 11.84 -8.89 6.49
C ILE A 77 10.75 -9.40 7.45
N LYS A 78 11.04 -10.41 8.28
CA LYS A 78 10.08 -10.95 9.25
C LYS A 78 9.59 -9.90 10.25
N LYS A 79 10.46 -8.99 10.71
CA LYS A 79 10.08 -7.91 11.64
C LYS A 79 9.17 -6.89 10.94
N ILE A 80 9.46 -6.60 9.67
CA ILE A 80 8.64 -5.68 8.88
C ILE A 80 7.26 -6.28 8.65
N LEU A 81 7.18 -7.55 8.25
CA LEU A 81 5.89 -8.25 8.11
C LEU A 81 5.09 -8.25 9.42
N GLN A 82 5.75 -8.50 10.56
CA GLN A 82 5.09 -8.40 11.87
C GLN A 82 4.54 -7.01 12.18
N SER A 83 5.25 -5.93 11.82
CA SER A 83 4.73 -4.56 11.99
C SER A 83 3.55 -4.23 11.08
N LEU A 84 3.40 -4.98 9.98
CA LEU A 84 2.26 -4.94 9.08
C LEU A 84 1.15 -5.93 9.48
N GLU A 85 1.29 -6.61 10.62
CA GLU A 85 0.39 -7.67 11.08
C GLU A 85 0.27 -8.87 10.12
N LEU A 86 1.34 -9.13 9.35
CA LEU A 86 1.43 -10.23 8.39
C LEU A 86 2.37 -11.34 8.88
N SER A 87 1.97 -12.60 8.69
CA SER A 87 2.81 -13.77 9.01
C SER A 87 3.79 -14.14 7.90
N ASP A 88 3.39 -13.93 6.66
CA ASP A 88 4.08 -14.41 5.47
C ASP A 88 4.24 -13.30 4.43
N TYR A 89 5.25 -13.46 3.57
CA TYR A 89 5.43 -12.56 2.45
C TYR A 89 4.46 -12.94 1.33
N VAL A 90 3.28 -12.33 1.35
CA VAL A 90 2.26 -12.43 0.30
C VAL A 90 2.06 -11.04 -0.31
N PRO A 91 2.45 -10.80 -1.57
CA PRO A 91 2.44 -9.45 -2.17
C PRO A 91 1.09 -8.76 -2.10
N THR A 92 0.02 -9.50 -2.40
CA THR A 92 -1.36 -8.98 -2.31
C THR A 92 -1.71 -8.47 -0.91
N ASP A 93 -1.24 -9.15 0.14
CA ASP A 93 -1.54 -8.76 1.52
C ASP A 93 -0.66 -7.59 1.97
N ILE A 94 0.60 -7.57 1.55
CA ILE A 94 1.49 -6.43 1.76
C ILE A 94 0.92 -5.17 1.12
N VAL A 95 0.53 -5.25 -0.16
CA VAL A 95 -0.04 -4.11 -0.89
C VAL A 95 -1.35 -3.63 -0.29
N LYS A 96 -2.20 -4.52 0.25
CA LYS A 96 -3.40 -4.10 0.99
C LYS A 96 -3.08 -3.31 2.25
N GLN A 97 -1.97 -3.63 2.91
CA GLN A 97 -1.57 -2.95 4.13
C GLN A 97 -0.81 -1.64 3.87
N THR A 98 -0.10 -1.55 2.74
CA THR A 98 0.79 -0.41 2.43
C THR A 98 0.28 0.48 1.30
N HIS A 99 -0.82 0.10 0.65
CA HIS A 99 -1.33 0.70 -0.58
C HIS A 99 -0.29 0.73 -1.73
N GLY A 100 0.76 -0.08 -1.61
CA GLY A 100 1.84 -0.15 -2.57
C GLY A 100 2.59 1.17 -2.76
N VAL A 101 2.66 2.06 -1.77
CA VAL A 101 3.41 3.32 -1.89
C VAL A 101 4.92 3.06 -1.96
N LEU A 102 5.63 3.81 -2.81
CA LEU A 102 7.09 3.83 -2.87
C LEU A 102 7.59 5.25 -2.74
N TYR A 103 8.79 5.43 -2.18
CA TYR A 103 9.33 6.77 -1.96
C TYR A 103 9.67 7.52 -3.26
N ASP A 104 10.03 6.78 -4.31
CA ASP A 104 10.58 7.32 -5.57
C ASP A 104 9.51 7.82 -6.54
N ASP A 105 8.24 7.50 -6.30
CA ASP A 105 7.10 7.96 -7.11
C ASP A 105 5.93 8.38 -6.20
N TYR A 106 4.79 8.71 -6.80
CA TYR A 106 3.51 8.91 -6.09
C TYR A 106 2.42 7.98 -6.64
N VAL A 107 2.84 6.83 -7.17
CA VAL A 107 1.91 5.83 -7.67
C VAL A 107 1.46 4.96 -6.50
N TRP A 108 0.16 4.75 -6.35
CA TRP A 108 -0.37 3.93 -5.27
C TRP A 108 -1.67 3.23 -5.70
N ILE A 109 -2.12 2.30 -4.86
CA ILE A 109 -3.25 1.42 -5.15
C ILE A 109 -4.35 1.70 -4.14
N ARG A 110 -5.55 2.02 -4.64
CA ARG A 110 -6.76 2.16 -3.82
C ARG A 110 -7.70 1.00 -4.09
N PHE A 111 -8.06 0.25 -3.05
CA PHE A 111 -8.99 -0.87 -3.16
C PHE A 111 -10.44 -0.38 -3.17
N SER A 112 -11.31 -1.16 -3.82
CA SER A 112 -12.73 -0.82 -3.91
C SER A 112 -13.37 -0.68 -2.53
N GLY A 113 -14.09 0.44 -2.32
CA GLY A 113 -14.72 0.79 -1.06
C GLY A 113 -13.88 1.69 -0.15
N GLU A 114 -12.65 2.01 -0.55
CA GLU A 114 -11.82 3.01 0.13
C GLU A 114 -12.05 4.41 -0.47
N GLU A 115 -12.09 5.42 0.39
CA GLU A 115 -12.19 6.84 0.01
C GLU A 115 -10.89 7.61 0.35
N LEU A 116 -9.77 6.89 0.39
CA LEU A 116 -8.45 7.42 0.71
C LEU A 116 -7.94 8.34 -0.41
N THR A 117 -7.06 9.26 -0.02
CA THR A 117 -6.26 10.14 -0.88
C THR A 117 -4.78 9.79 -0.78
N CYS A 118 -3.96 10.30 -1.70
CA CYS A 118 -2.51 10.13 -1.67
C CYS A 118 -1.91 10.63 -0.34
N ALA A 119 -2.45 11.72 0.23
CA ALA A 119 -1.99 12.25 1.50
C ALA A 119 -2.24 11.31 2.70
N ASP A 120 -3.25 10.44 2.63
CA ASP A 120 -3.56 9.50 3.70
C ASP A 120 -2.56 8.34 3.76
N VAL A 121 -1.99 7.96 2.62
CA VAL A 121 -1.15 6.76 2.48
C VAL A 121 0.33 7.06 2.19
N HIS A 122 0.65 8.27 1.73
CA HIS A 122 2.00 8.63 1.28
C HIS A 122 2.61 9.73 2.16
N PRO A 123 3.42 9.39 3.19
CA PRO A 123 3.90 10.35 4.20
C PRO A 123 4.68 11.54 3.62
N ARG A 124 5.47 11.29 2.56
CA ARG A 124 6.22 12.34 1.88
C ARG A 124 5.28 13.34 1.18
N PHE A 125 4.18 12.87 0.59
CA PHE A 125 3.22 13.74 -0.08
C PHE A 125 2.42 14.54 0.94
N ALA A 126 1.97 13.92 2.04
CA ALA A 126 1.32 14.60 3.14
C ALA A 126 2.16 15.76 3.70
N SER A 127 3.45 15.49 3.91
CA SER A 127 4.40 16.51 4.38
C SER A 127 4.57 17.66 3.39
N GLU A 128 4.60 17.39 2.08
CA GLU A 128 4.71 18.42 1.03
C GLU A 128 3.47 19.32 0.96
N GLN A 129 2.28 18.77 1.28
CA GLN A 129 1.02 19.53 1.37
C GLN A 129 0.89 20.34 2.67
N GLY A 130 1.89 20.31 3.57
CA GLY A 130 1.81 20.98 4.87
C GLY A 130 0.81 20.34 5.83
N LEU A 131 0.36 19.12 5.54
CA LEU A 131 -0.49 18.33 6.41
C LEU A 131 0.42 17.60 7.41
N SER A 132 0.37 18.01 8.68
CA SER A 132 1.06 17.32 9.77
C SER A 132 0.55 15.88 9.84
N SER A 133 1.42 14.91 9.61
CA SER A 133 1.11 13.48 9.67
C SER A 133 0.90 13.01 11.12
N ASP A 134 -0.19 13.42 11.76
CA ASP A 134 -0.54 12.92 13.10
C ASP A 134 -1.08 11.48 13.10
N LEU A 135 -1.14 10.81 11.94
CA LEU A 135 -1.35 9.36 11.85
C LEU A 135 -0.10 8.52 12.16
N CYS A 136 1.08 9.15 12.32
CA CYS A 136 2.33 8.48 12.72
C CYS A 136 2.53 8.41 14.26
N LYS A 137 1.52 8.77 15.08
CA LYS A 137 1.62 8.71 16.55
C LYS A 137 0.99 7.48 17.20
N GLN A 138 0.29 6.61 16.47
CA GLN A 138 -0.26 5.37 17.06
C GLN A 138 0.73 4.19 17.12
N GLN A 139 1.99 4.34 16.68
CA GLN A 139 3.02 3.32 16.87
C GLN A 139 4.30 3.79 17.61
N GLN A 140 4.27 4.96 18.25
CA GLN A 140 5.33 5.40 19.19
C GLN A 140 4.77 5.80 20.56
N GLY A 141 4.02 4.88 21.17
CA GLY A 141 3.67 4.95 22.58
C GLY A 141 4.65 4.17 23.46
N ARG A 142 5.90 4.65 23.59
CA ARG A 142 6.77 4.42 24.77
C ARG A 142 8.04 5.27 24.66
N SER A 143 7.90 6.55 25.00
CA SER A 143 9.04 7.33 25.49
C SER A 143 8.82 7.59 26.97
N VAL A 144 9.85 7.21 27.71
CA VAL A 144 10.00 7.23 29.17
C VAL A 144 9.75 8.63 29.71
N GLU A 145 8.90 8.74 30.74
CA GLU A 145 8.78 9.95 31.55
C GLU A 145 10.13 10.21 32.23
N MET A 146 10.79 11.31 31.89
CA MET A 146 11.94 11.80 32.66
C MET A 146 11.41 12.58 33.86
N GLU A 147 11.45 11.92 35.02
CA GLU A 147 11.09 12.50 36.30
C GLU A 147 12.32 13.14 36.98
N ASN A 148 12.15 14.42 37.31
CA ASN A 148 12.77 15.19 38.39
C ASN A 148 14.26 15.57 38.32
N GLY A 149 14.45 16.87 38.08
CA GLY A 149 15.70 17.60 38.18
C GLY A 149 16.33 17.52 39.57
N LYS A 150 17.66 17.51 39.56
CA LYS A 150 18.51 17.65 40.74
C LYS A 150 19.52 18.76 40.49
N LEU A 151 19.43 19.81 41.29
CA LEU A 151 20.39 20.91 41.36
C LEU A 151 21.73 20.40 41.93
N MET A 152 22.81 20.77 41.26
CA MET A 152 24.18 20.60 41.73
C MET A 152 24.41 21.55 42.91
N GLY A 153 24.86 21.01 44.05
CA GLY A 153 25.54 21.77 45.09
C GLY A 153 27.04 21.62 44.86
N GLU A 154 27.71 22.73 44.55
CA GLU A 154 29.16 22.83 44.66
C GLU A 154 29.52 23.42 46.04
N SER A 155 30.71 23.00 46.50
CA SER A 155 31.25 23.01 47.86
C SER A 155 31.34 24.36 48.58
#